data_AF-A0A835QNM7-F1
#
_entry.id   AF-A0A835QNM7-F1
#
_cell.length_a   1.000
_cell.length_b   1.000
_cell.length_c   1.000
_cell.angle_alpha   90.00
_cell.angle_beta   90.00
_cell.angle_gamma   90.00
#
_symmetry.space_group_name_H-M   'P 1'
#
loop_
_entity.id
_entity.type
_entity.pdbx_description
1 polymer ?
#
loop_
_entity_poly.entity_id
_entity_poly.type
_entity_poly.pdbx_seq_one_letter_code
_entity_poly.pdbx_strand_id
1 'polypeptide(L)'
;MHFFTENGSTSTYKLKINGKTQEHTVMYDSLKGTVECSCKNFKFVGILCTHALKVLDFKNIRTIPECYLLKRWMKDAKMMGDVSSCAPRLDPKVEFRRRYKELCRLFVQVAAKAAETEETYAIAAGQVNKLLQDVERRLRKDLRLI
;
A
#
# COMPACT_ATOMS: atom_id res chain seq x y z
N MET A 1 -27.64 14.34 -12.52
CA MET A 1 -26.77 14.62 -11.36
C MET A 1 -27.33 15.88 -10.74
N HIS A 2 -27.78 15.80 -9.50
CA HIS A 2 -28.35 16.95 -8.82
C HIS A 2 -27.35 17.43 -7.78
N PHE A 3 -26.98 18.70 -7.86
CA PHE A 3 -26.32 19.38 -6.76
C PHE A 3 -27.27 19.40 -5.57
N PHE A 4 -26.82 18.92 -4.42
CA PHE A 4 -27.66 18.74 -3.26
C PHE A 4 -27.47 19.87 -2.25
N THR A 5 -26.22 20.16 -1.86
CA THR A 5 -25.91 21.18 -0.85
C THR A 5 -24.42 21.55 -0.91
N GLU A 6 -24.08 22.76 -0.49
CA GLU A 6 -22.72 23.22 -0.23
C GLU A 6 -22.59 23.71 1.21
N ASN A 7 -21.68 23.10 1.97
CA ASN A 7 -21.36 23.47 3.34
C ASN A 7 -19.87 23.87 3.38
N GLY A 8 -19.59 25.16 3.26
CA GLY A 8 -18.22 25.68 3.25
C GLY A 8 -17.41 25.12 2.08
N SER A 9 -16.32 24.39 2.37
CA SER A 9 -15.47 23.78 1.34
C SER A 9 -16.06 22.51 0.71
N THR A 10 -17.15 21.98 1.25
CA THR A 10 -17.68 20.67 0.84
C THR A 10 -18.94 20.82 -0.01
N SER A 11 -18.90 20.34 -1.24
CA SER A 11 -20.06 20.23 -2.13
C SER A 11 -20.58 18.79 -2.14
N THR A 12 -21.90 18.60 -2.05
CA THR A 12 -22.55 17.28 -2.09
C THR A 12 -23.42 17.13 -3.33
N TYR A 13 -23.34 15.95 -3.96
CA TYR A 13 -24.02 15.59 -5.20
C TYR A 13 -24.79 14.29 -5.05
N LYS A 14 -26.01 14.24 -5.60
CA LYS A 14 -26.77 13.00 -5.76
C LYS A 14 -26.70 12.52 -7.22
N LEU A 15 -26.25 11.28 -7.38
CA LEU A 15 -26.11 10.64 -8.68
C LEU A 15 -27.00 9.39 -8.75
N LYS A 16 -27.76 9.32 -9.85
CA LYS A 16 -28.47 8.12 -10.29
C LYS A 16 -27.84 7.71 -11.61
N ILE A 17 -27.32 6.48 -11.70
CA ILE A 17 -26.82 5.93 -12.95
C ILE A 17 -28.01 5.40 -13.76
N ASN A 18 -28.05 5.68 -15.06
CA ASN A 18 -29.08 5.17 -15.95
C ASN A 18 -29.18 3.64 -15.85
N GLY A 19 -30.39 3.13 -15.62
CA GLY A 19 -30.65 1.70 -15.47
C GLY A 19 -30.47 1.14 -14.05
N LYS A 20 -30.10 1.95 -13.05
CA LYS A 20 -30.05 1.54 -11.64
C LYS A 20 -31.08 2.29 -10.79
N THR A 21 -31.74 1.56 -9.88
CA THR A 21 -32.70 2.11 -8.92
C THR A 21 -32.02 2.83 -7.75
N GLN A 22 -30.77 2.48 -7.45
CA GLN A 22 -30.05 3.00 -6.29
C GLN A 22 -29.37 4.35 -6.59
N GLU A 23 -29.67 5.33 -5.74
CA GLU A 23 -29.01 6.64 -5.74
C GLU A 23 -27.77 6.62 -4.84
N HIS A 24 -26.73 7.33 -5.26
CA HIS A 24 -25.50 7.48 -4.50
C HIS A 24 -25.20 8.95 -4.24
N THR A 25 -24.78 9.23 -3.00
CA THR A 25 -24.31 10.55 -2.58
C THR A 25 -22.80 10.61 -2.77
N VAL A 26 -22.31 11.69 -3.35
CA VAL A 26 -20.89 11.99 -3.50
C VAL A 26 -20.58 13.33 -2.87
N MET A 27 -19.61 13.35 -1.97
CA MET A 27 -19.07 14.55 -1.35
C MET A 27 -17.74 14.89 -1.98
N TYR A 28 -17.52 16.17 -2.27
CA TYR A 28 -16.26 16.70 -2.73
C TYR A 28 -15.81 17.82 -1.78
N ASP A 29 -14.59 17.72 -1.25
CA ASP A 29 -13.95 18.73 -0.41
C ASP A 29 -12.91 19.49 -1.23
N SER A 30 -13.17 20.77 -1.50
CA SER A 30 -12.28 21.62 -2.31
C SER A 30 -10.97 21.96 -1.63
N LEU A 31 -10.91 21.97 -0.28
CA LEU A 31 -9.68 22.27 0.46
C LEU A 31 -8.72 21.09 0.41
N LYS A 32 -9.24 19.86 0.49
CA LYS A 32 -8.45 18.63 0.45
C LYS A 32 -8.28 18.04 -0.95
N GLY A 33 -9.08 18.51 -1.91
CA GLY A 33 -9.17 17.91 -3.24
C GLY A 33 -9.67 16.47 -3.22
N THR A 34 -10.41 16.07 -2.18
CA THR A 34 -10.88 14.70 -1.98
C THR A 34 -12.33 14.52 -2.39
N VAL A 35 -12.64 13.36 -2.96
CA VAL A 35 -13.99 12.90 -3.31
C VAL A 35 -14.34 11.60 -2.59
N GLU A 36 -15.51 11.56 -1.96
CA GLU A 36 -16.03 10.39 -1.26
C GLU A 36 -17.41 10.02 -1.77
N CYS A 37 -17.66 8.73 -2.02
CA CYS A 37 -18.94 8.24 -2.49
C CYS A 37 -19.55 7.25 -1.50
N SER A 38 -20.87 7.31 -1.30
CA SER A 38 -21.62 6.39 -0.43
C SER A 38 -21.51 4.91 -0.84
N CYS A 39 -21.15 4.61 -2.10
CA CYS A 39 -20.85 3.24 -2.53
C CYS A 39 -19.55 2.67 -1.95
N LYS A 40 -18.68 3.52 -1.37
CA LYS A 40 -17.43 3.15 -0.69
C LYS A 40 -16.45 2.31 -1.54
N ASN A 41 -16.54 2.35 -2.86
CA ASN A 41 -15.71 1.53 -3.75
C ASN A 41 -14.20 1.73 -3.52
N PHE A 42 -13.78 2.98 -3.28
CA PHE A 42 -12.37 3.25 -2.96
C PHE A 42 -11.95 2.61 -1.63
N LYS A 43 -12.82 2.60 -0.61
CA LYS A 43 -12.54 1.97 0.68
C LYS A 43 -12.41 0.45 0.58
N PHE A 44 -13.18 -0.19 -0.30
CA PHE A 44 -13.20 -1.65 -0.44
C PHE A 44 -12.22 -2.19 -1.48
N VAL A 45 -12.07 -1.52 -2.62
CA VAL A 45 -11.32 -2.00 -3.79
C VAL A 45 -10.08 -1.13 -4.08
N GLY A 46 -10.01 0.08 -3.50
CA GLY A 46 -8.92 1.02 -3.75
C GLY A 46 -9.01 1.69 -5.13
N ILE A 47 -10.20 1.70 -5.74
CA ILE A 47 -10.47 2.36 -7.03
C ILE A 47 -11.65 3.31 -6.86
N LEU A 48 -11.54 4.52 -7.42
CA LEU A 48 -12.65 5.47 -7.48
C LEU A 48 -13.80 4.89 -8.31
N CYS A 49 -15.02 4.95 -7.77
CA CYS A 49 -16.21 4.57 -8.52
C CYS A 49 -16.50 5.57 -9.63
N THR A 50 -17.30 5.14 -10.61
CA THR A 50 -17.80 6.01 -11.69
C THR A 50 -18.56 7.23 -11.16
N HIS A 51 -19.22 7.12 -10.00
CA HIS A 51 -19.88 8.27 -9.37
C HIS A 51 -18.88 9.35 -8.95
N ALA A 52 -17.80 8.97 -8.29
CA ALA A 52 -16.76 9.89 -7.82
C ALA A 52 -16.01 10.51 -9.01
N LEU A 53 -15.68 9.70 -10.02
CA LEU A 53 -15.06 10.18 -11.27
C LEU A 53 -15.94 11.20 -11.99
N LYS A 54 -17.26 10.99 -12.03
CA LYS A 54 -18.19 11.95 -12.64
C LYS A 54 -18.25 13.28 -11.89
N VAL A 55 -18.06 13.29 -10.57
CA VAL A 55 -17.96 14.54 -9.80
C VAL A 55 -16.64 15.25 -10.06
N LEU A 56 -15.52 14.52 -10.18
CA LEU A 56 -14.23 15.10 -10.55
C LEU A 56 -14.29 15.75 -11.94
N ASP A 57 -14.87 15.05 -12.91
CA ASP A 57 -15.11 15.56 -14.27
C ASP A 57 -15.98 16.84 -14.25
N PHE A 58 -17.08 16.84 -13.47
CA PHE A 58 -17.93 18.02 -13.29
C PHE A 58 -17.20 19.21 -12.64
N LYS A 59 -16.25 18.95 -11.72
CA LYS A 59 -15.37 19.97 -11.14
C LYS A 59 -14.19 20.34 -12.05
N ASN A 60 -14.16 19.83 -13.29
CA ASN A 60 -13.09 20.01 -14.27
C ASN A 60 -11.70 19.56 -13.77
N ILE A 61 -11.67 18.57 -12.88
CA ILE A 61 -10.45 17.95 -12.36
C ILE A 61 -10.07 16.79 -13.29
N ARG A 62 -9.09 17.04 -14.16
CA ARG A 62 -8.64 16.09 -15.19
C ARG A 62 -7.56 15.12 -14.70
N THR A 63 -7.04 15.33 -13.50
CA THR A 63 -6.00 14.51 -12.88
C THR A 63 -6.55 13.88 -11.61
N ILE A 64 -6.33 12.57 -11.44
CA ILE A 64 -6.69 11.90 -10.20
C ILE A 64 -5.76 12.40 -9.08
N PRO A 65 -6.29 12.92 -7.96
CA PRO A 65 -5.48 13.36 -6.84
C PRO A 65 -4.58 12.23 -6.31
N GLU A 66 -3.36 12.58 -5.87
CA GLU A 66 -2.35 11.62 -5.45
C GLU A 66 -2.81 10.70 -4.31
N CYS A 67 -3.69 11.18 -3.43
CA CYS A 67 -4.27 10.39 -2.34
C CYS A 67 -5.10 9.18 -2.83
N TYR A 68 -5.48 9.13 -4.12
CA TYR A 68 -6.16 7.99 -4.74
C TYR A 68 -5.22 7.11 -5.59
N LEU A 69 -3.96 7.49 -5.77
CA LEU A 69 -2.96 6.72 -6.51
C LEU A 69 -2.30 5.67 -5.61
N LEU A 70 -2.98 4.54 -5.43
CA LEU A 70 -2.37 3.42 -4.71
C LEU A 70 -1.24 2.80 -5.54
N LYS A 71 -0.10 2.53 -4.90
CA LYS A 71 1.10 1.95 -5.54
C LYS A 71 0.82 0.71 -6.38
N ARG A 72 -0.16 -0.12 -5.97
CA ARG A 72 -0.59 -1.34 -6.70
C ARG A 72 -1.08 -1.02 -8.12
N TRP A 73 -1.59 0.18 -8.37
CA TRP A 73 -2.16 0.60 -9.65
C TRP A 73 -1.21 1.48 -10.48
N MET A 74 0.00 1.78 -9.97
CA MET A 74 0.98 2.58 -10.70
C MET A 74 1.77 1.70 -11.69
N LYS A 75 2.23 2.31 -12.79
CA LYS A 75 3.00 1.63 -13.85
C LYS A 75 4.24 0.89 -13.32
N ASP A 76 4.85 1.45 -12.27
CA ASP A 76 6.05 0.90 -11.62
C ASP A 76 5.74 -0.09 -10.49
N ALA A 77 4.50 -0.56 -10.37
CA ALA A 77 4.09 -1.54 -9.36
C ALA A 77 4.91 -2.84 -9.40
N LYS A 78 5.50 -3.18 -10.57
CA LYS A 78 6.42 -4.32 -10.72
C LYS A 78 7.87 -3.99 -10.40
N MET A 79 8.29 -2.72 -10.52
CA MET A 79 9.68 -2.31 -10.35
C MET A 79 10.01 -2.00 -8.88
N MET A 80 9.00 -1.63 -8.10
CA MET A 80 9.17 -1.30 -6.69
C MET A 80 8.69 -2.43 -5.80
N GLY A 81 9.58 -3.41 -5.61
CA GLY A 81 9.67 -4.10 -4.33
C GLY A 81 9.94 -3.07 -3.24
N ASP A 82 8.85 -2.52 -2.69
CA ASP A 82 8.75 -1.88 -1.38
C ASP A 82 9.74 -0.75 -1.06
N VAL A 83 9.67 0.36 -1.81
CA VAL A 83 10.06 1.66 -1.27
C VAL A 83 9.04 2.69 -1.76
N SER A 84 8.25 3.29 -0.88
CA SER A 84 7.98 4.72 -1.13
C SER A 84 8.25 5.55 0.11
N SER A 85 9.06 6.56 -0.15
CA SER A 85 9.22 7.80 0.57
C SER A 85 7.89 8.57 0.56
N CYS A 86 6.98 8.18 1.43
CA CYS A 86 6.11 9.06 2.21
C CYS A 86 5.35 8.16 3.18
N ALA A 87 6.08 7.51 4.07
CA ALA A 87 5.46 6.57 4.99
C ALA A 87 5.04 7.32 6.27
N PRO A 88 3.75 7.32 6.65
CA PRO A 88 3.43 7.47 8.07
C PRO A 88 4.20 6.36 8.77
N ARG A 89 4.94 6.69 9.86
CA ARG A 89 5.83 5.76 10.59
C ARG A 89 5.23 4.36 10.54
N LEU A 90 5.81 3.48 9.71
CA LEU A 90 5.20 2.17 9.45
C LEU A 90 5.11 1.44 10.77
N ASP A 91 3.96 0.82 11.04
CA ASP A 91 3.77 -0.03 12.20
C ASP A 91 4.98 -0.98 12.31
N PRO A 92 5.65 -1.06 13.48
CA PRO A 92 6.80 -1.94 13.68
C PRO A 92 6.59 -3.38 13.17
N LYS A 93 5.34 -3.88 13.16
CA LYS A 93 4.97 -5.19 12.61
C LYS A 93 5.07 -5.28 11.10
N VAL A 94 4.78 -4.19 10.37
CA VAL A 94 4.92 -4.12 8.92
C VAL A 94 6.40 -4.14 8.53
N GLU A 95 7.22 -3.37 9.25
CA GLU A 95 8.67 -3.32 9.05
C GLU A 95 9.36 -4.66 9.38
N PHE A 96 8.90 -5.35 10.43
CA PHE A 96 9.35 -6.72 10.72
C PHE A 96 9.01 -7.67 9.57
N ARG A 97 7.77 -7.64 9.09
CA ARG A 97 7.31 -8.51 8.00
C ARG A 97 8.08 -8.28 6.71
N ARG A 98 8.37 -7.02 6.36
CA ARG A 98 9.18 -6.65 5.18
C ARG A 98 10.58 -7.26 5.28
N ARG A 99 11.28 -6.99 6.40
CA ARG A 99 12.64 -7.50 6.66
C ARG A 99 12.69 -9.03 6.64
N TYR A 100 11.73 -9.68 7.30
CA TYR A 100 11.60 -11.14 7.31
C TYR A 100 11.42 -11.72 5.90
N LYS A 101 10.48 -11.18 5.13
CA LYS A 101 10.20 -11.66 3.77
C LYS A 101 11.42 -11.55 2.85
N GLU A 102 12.15 -10.43 2.92
CA GLU A 102 13.34 -10.24 2.12
C GLU A 102 14.46 -11.22 2.51
N LEU A 103 14.69 -11.43 3.81
CA LEU A 103 15.66 -12.42 4.28
C LEU A 103 15.29 -13.83 3.81
N CYS A 104 14.03 -14.25 3.94
CA CYS A 104 13.59 -15.56 3.43
C CYS A 104 13.90 -15.73 1.94
N ARG A 105 13.61 -14.71 1.12
CA ARG A 105 13.89 -14.74 -0.32
C ARG A 105 15.38 -14.94 -0.61
N LEU A 106 16.25 -14.25 0.13
CA LEU A 106 17.70 -14.38 -0.03
C LEU A 106 18.19 -15.76 0.43
N PHE A 107 17.76 -16.24 1.59
CA PHE A 107 18.16 -17.55 2.09
C PHE A 107 17.68 -18.70 1.21
N VAL A 108 16.49 -18.60 0.61
CA VAL A 108 16.01 -19.60 -0.36
C VAL A 108 16.90 -19.66 -1.60
N GLN A 109 17.35 -18.51 -2.13
CA GLN A 109 18.29 -18.49 -3.26
C GLN A 109 19.64 -19.09 -2.88
N VAL A 110 20.18 -18.73 -1.71
CA VAL A 110 21.42 -19.30 -1.21
C VAL A 110 21.30 -20.81 -1.03
N ALA A 111 20.22 -21.29 -0.41
CA ALA A 111 19.99 -22.72 -0.20
C ALA A 111 19.87 -23.48 -1.53
N ALA A 112 19.11 -22.93 -2.49
CA ALA A 112 18.96 -23.53 -3.81
C ALA A 112 20.29 -23.67 -4.56
N LYS A 113 21.20 -22.71 -4.40
CA LYS A 113 22.54 -22.73 -5.02
C LYS A 113 23.57 -23.53 -4.25
N ALA A 114 23.58 -23.43 -2.93
CA ALA A 114 24.56 -24.12 -2.09
C ALA A 114 24.39 -25.63 -2.10
N ALA A 115 23.18 -26.13 -2.35
CA ALA A 115 22.89 -27.57 -2.40
C ALA A 115 23.46 -28.29 -3.63
N GLU A 116 24.06 -27.59 -4.59
CA GLU A 116 24.59 -28.19 -5.83
C GLU A 116 25.80 -29.12 -5.57
N THR A 117 26.64 -28.83 -4.56
CA THR A 117 27.80 -29.66 -4.18
C THR A 117 28.01 -29.70 -2.67
N GLU A 118 28.74 -30.73 -2.19
CA GLU A 118 29.09 -30.85 -0.76
C GLU A 118 29.95 -29.68 -0.26
N GLU A 119 30.87 -29.20 -1.10
CA GLU A 119 31.74 -28.06 -0.78
C GLU A 119 30.93 -26.77 -0.61
N THR A 120 30.06 -26.44 -1.58
CA THR A 120 29.21 -25.24 -1.52
C THR A 120 28.21 -25.31 -0.37
N TYR A 121 27.71 -26.50 -0.05
CA TYR A 121 26.85 -26.75 1.09
C TYR A 121 27.58 -26.48 2.40
N ALA A 122 28.79 -27.05 2.58
CA ALA A 122 29.58 -26.89 3.80
C ALA A 122 29.91 -25.42 4.08
N ILE A 123 30.27 -24.66 3.05
CA ILE A 123 30.51 -23.21 3.14
C ILE A 123 29.24 -22.49 3.59
N ALA A 124 28.12 -22.71 2.90
CA ALA A 124 26.86 -22.04 3.22
C ALA A 124 26.35 -22.37 4.63
N ALA A 125 26.36 -23.65 5.02
CA ALA A 125 25.94 -24.09 6.34
C ALA A 125 26.80 -23.46 7.46
N GLY A 126 28.11 -23.42 7.28
CA GLY A 126 29.02 -22.78 8.22
C GLY A 126 28.75 -21.28 8.37
N GLN A 127 28.51 -20.56 7.27
CA GLN A 127 28.22 -19.13 7.29
C GLN A 127 26.84 -18.81 7.89
N VAL A 128 25.80 -19.56 7.52
CA VAL A 128 24.45 -19.37 8.05
C VAL A 128 24.42 -19.57 9.57
N ASN A 129 25.13 -20.59 10.07
CA ASN A 129 25.20 -20.84 11.52
C ASN A 129 25.93 -19.71 12.26
N LYS A 130 27.04 -19.20 11.72
CA LYS A 130 27.76 -18.04 12.27
C LYS A 130 26.87 -16.80 12.31
N LEU A 131 26.16 -16.53 11.22
CA LEU A 131 25.23 -15.40 11.12
C LEU A 131 24.11 -15.50 12.16
N LEU A 132 23.53 -16.69 12.34
CA LEU A 132 22.48 -16.92 13.34
C LEU A 132 22.99 -16.59 14.76
N GLN A 133 24.16 -17.12 15.13
CA GLN A 133 24.77 -16.85 16.44
C GLN A 133 25.03 -15.36 16.67
N ASP A 134 25.48 -14.63 15.64
CA ASP A 134 25.74 -13.19 15.73
C ASP A 134 24.44 -12.39 15.93
N VAL A 135 23.36 -12.74 15.23
CA VAL A 135 22.04 -12.13 15.40
C VAL A 135 21.51 -12.34 16.81
N GLU A 136 21.53 -13.59 17.31
CA GLU A 136 21.10 -13.91 18.67
C GLU A 136 21.93 -13.20 19.74
N ARG A 137 23.24 -13.04 19.50
CA ARG A 137 24.12 -12.30 20.42
C ARG A 137 23.74 -10.83 20.50
N ARG A 138 23.38 -10.20 19.38
CA ARG A 138 22.95 -8.79 19.38
C ARG A 138 21.57 -8.60 20.02
N LEU A 139 20.61 -9.47 19.68
CA LEU A 139 19.28 -9.44 20.30
C LEU A 139 19.32 -9.60 21.83
N ARG A 140 20.21 -10.44 22.36
CA ARG A 140 20.43 -10.59 23.81
C ARG A 140 21.05 -9.36 24.47
N LYS A 141 21.87 -8.58 23.75
CA LYS A 141 22.47 -7.35 24.28
C LYS A 141 21.44 -6.23 24.38
N ASP A 142 20.55 -6.12 23.39
CA ASP A 142 19.50 -5.10 23.38
C ASP A 142 18.47 -5.32 24.52
N LEU A 143 18.25 -6.56 24.96
CA LEU A 143 17.39 -6.91 26.09
C LEU A 143 17.99 -6.64 27.48
N ARG A 144 19.31 -6.40 27.58
CA ARG A 144 20.00 -6.11 28.85
C ARG A 144 20.19 -4.61 29.12
N LEU A 145 19.77 -3.77 28.17
CA LEU A 145 19.89 -2.30 28.22
C LEU A 145 18.53 -1.60 28.47
N ILE A 146 17.48 -2.38 28.77
CA ILE A 146 16.14 -1.96 29.17
C ILE A 146 15.94 -2.44 30.61
#